data_AF-A0A524CXR4-F1
#
_entry.id   AF-A0A524CXR4-F1
#
_cell.length_a   1.000
_cell.length_b   1.000
_cell.length_c   1.000
_cell.angle_alpha   90.00
_cell.angle_beta   90.00
_cell.angle_gamma   90.00
#
_symmetry.space_group_name_H-M   'P 1'
#
loop_
_entity.id
_entity.type
_entity.pdbx_description
1 polymer ?
#
loop_
_entity_poly.entity_id
_entity_poly.type
_entity_poly.pdbx_seq_one_letter_code
_entity_poly.pdbx_strand_id
1 'polypeptide(L)'
;MVYLSESKSKKGLVFEIQKMSTEDGPGIRTTVFMKHCPLKCVWCHNPESIPKKPLLEWLSHKCIGCKTCVETCKQGALKFTEEGLLINREKCISCGECVEECPSTALHMFGKEWDLEDLFHEVDKDRVYYAKSGGGVTISGGEPTLQSEFVYEFLRKCKDNGINTALDTCGYARKEIYEKLLPYVDLILLDIKEIDSEKHKEFTGVSNEKILENAKWLAKYAQQHDKKLWIRTPLIPNYTATEENIEGIGKFIVNELDNIPERWDLLTFNNLCADKYERLDLEWDLAGVPLMKEKEILHLYEIAKKTGVKNVQWSGLTKSEKIDESSKLDNIKLPSC
;
A
#
# COMPACT_ATOMS: atom_id res chain seq x y z
N MET A 1 -36.25 -4.89 13.49
CA MET A 1 -35.09 -5.67 13.98
C MET A 1 -34.81 -6.76 12.98
N VAL A 2 -33.82 -6.57 12.11
CA VAL A 2 -33.32 -7.63 11.23
C VAL A 2 -32.08 -8.18 11.90
N TYR A 3 -32.18 -9.40 12.42
CA TYR A 3 -31.03 -10.14 12.94
C TYR A 3 -30.09 -10.42 11.77
N LEU A 4 -29.01 -9.66 11.67
CA LEU A 4 -27.89 -10.01 10.81
C LEU A 4 -27.17 -11.19 11.47
N SER A 5 -27.22 -12.35 10.81
CA SER A 5 -26.48 -13.54 11.22
C SER A 5 -24.99 -13.21 11.35
N GLU A 6 -24.42 -13.37 12.53
CA GLU A 6 -23.00 -13.18 12.81
C GLU A 6 -22.14 -14.23 12.08
N SER A 7 -21.90 -14.04 10.79
CA SER A 7 -20.77 -14.66 10.11
C SER A 7 -19.52 -13.80 10.38
N LYS A 8 -18.98 -13.90 11.59
CA LYS A 8 -17.72 -13.26 11.97
C LYS A 8 -16.58 -14.00 11.25
N SER A 9 -16.09 -13.46 10.13
CA SER A 9 -14.79 -13.90 9.60
C SER A 9 -13.73 -13.60 10.65
N LYS A 10 -13.32 -14.63 11.41
CA LYS A 10 -12.33 -14.50 12.48
C LYS A 10 -10.91 -14.30 11.96
N LYS A 11 -10.71 -14.52 10.66
CA LYS A 11 -9.41 -14.53 10.01
C LYS A 11 -9.30 -13.47 8.93
N GLY A 12 -8.13 -12.86 8.85
CA GLY A 12 -7.70 -11.96 7.79
C GLY A 12 -6.46 -12.50 7.11
N LEU A 13 -6.36 -12.31 5.80
CA LEU A 13 -5.20 -12.70 5.03
C LEU A 13 -4.27 -11.49 4.88
N VAL A 14 -3.11 -11.55 5.55
CA VAL A 14 -2.11 -10.48 5.64
C VAL A 14 -0.84 -10.96 4.97
N PHE A 15 -0.24 -10.19 4.06
CA PHE A 15 1.03 -10.59 3.44
C PHE A 15 2.26 -10.03 4.15
N GLU A 16 2.12 -8.92 4.88
CA GLU A 16 3.22 -8.30 5.59
C GLU A 16 2.70 -7.46 6.78
N ILE A 17 3.48 -7.41 7.86
CA ILE A 17 3.30 -6.47 8.96
C ILE A 17 4.60 -5.68 9.06
N GLN A 18 4.54 -4.41 8.66
CA GLN A 18 5.69 -3.52 8.72
C GLN A 18 5.61 -2.67 9.99
N LYS A 19 6.61 -2.81 10.84
CA LYS A 19 6.75 -2.01 12.06
C LYS A 19 7.51 -0.73 11.76
N MET A 20 7.29 0.28 12.59
CA MET A 20 8.04 1.54 12.56
C MET A 20 7.88 2.34 11.24
N SER A 21 6.74 2.24 10.57
CA SER A 21 6.44 3.03 9.38
C SER A 21 6.22 4.50 9.73
N THR A 22 6.80 5.39 8.92
CA THR A 22 6.65 6.85 9.01
C THR A 22 5.90 7.45 7.82
N GLU A 23 5.69 6.66 6.77
CA GLU A 23 5.07 7.12 5.51
C GLU A 23 3.58 6.77 5.44
N ASP A 24 3.09 5.91 6.34
CA ASP A 24 1.71 5.39 6.34
C ASP A 24 0.79 6.15 7.31
N GLY A 25 1.08 7.43 7.55
CA GLY A 25 0.34 8.33 8.43
C GLY A 25 1.24 9.03 9.46
N PRO A 26 0.66 9.87 10.35
CA PRO A 26 1.43 10.61 11.33
C PRO A 26 1.97 9.69 12.43
N GLY A 27 3.12 10.10 12.98
CA GLY A 27 3.82 9.37 14.03
C GLY A 27 4.42 8.05 13.54
N ILE A 28 4.81 7.21 14.49
CA ILE A 28 5.33 5.86 14.20
C ILE A 28 4.15 4.90 14.15
N ARG A 29 4.02 4.18 13.05
CA ARG A 29 2.89 3.27 12.83
C ARG A 29 3.35 1.85 12.54
N THR A 30 2.49 0.89 12.88
CA THR A 30 2.60 -0.47 12.37
C THR A 30 1.55 -0.67 11.29
N THR A 31 2.02 -0.98 10.08
CA THR A 31 1.19 -1.15 8.90
C THR A 31 0.91 -2.62 8.68
N VAL A 32 -0.37 -2.98 8.67
CA VAL A 32 -0.86 -4.32 8.35
C VAL A 32 -1.25 -4.34 6.87
N PHE A 33 -0.48 -5.06 6.06
CA PHE A 33 -0.71 -5.12 4.62
C PHE A 33 -1.57 -6.34 4.26
N MET A 34 -2.82 -6.06 3.90
CA MET A 34 -3.84 -7.05 3.54
C MET A 34 -3.61 -7.61 2.13
N LYS A 35 -3.92 -8.89 1.93
CA LYS A 35 -4.00 -9.50 0.60
C LYS A 35 -5.26 -9.08 -0.15
N HIS A 36 -5.19 -9.30 -1.46
CA HIS A 36 -6.17 -9.00 -2.49
C HIS A 36 -6.28 -7.50 -2.81
N CYS A 37 -6.16 -7.14 -4.09
CA CYS A 37 -6.40 -5.79 -4.60
C CYS A 37 -7.34 -5.87 -5.82
N PRO A 38 -8.31 -4.95 -5.97
CA PRO A 38 -9.16 -4.91 -7.15
C PRO A 38 -8.48 -4.21 -8.33
N LEU A 39 -7.41 -3.45 -8.06
CA LEU A 39 -6.58 -2.79 -9.06
C LEU A 39 -5.40 -3.68 -9.46
N LYS A 40 -4.86 -3.40 -10.64
CA LYS A 40 -3.64 -3.98 -11.22
C LYS A 40 -2.75 -2.84 -11.72
N CYS A 41 -2.38 -1.93 -10.81
CA CYS A 41 -1.54 -0.79 -11.15
C CYS A 41 -0.25 -1.25 -11.82
N VAL A 42 0.11 -0.70 -12.98
CA VAL A 42 1.36 -1.04 -13.68
C VAL A 42 2.61 -0.72 -12.86
N TRP A 43 2.49 0.09 -11.81
CA TRP A 43 3.56 0.43 -10.87
C TRP A 43 3.41 -0.22 -9.48
N CYS A 44 2.62 -1.28 -9.34
CA CYS A 44 2.38 -1.89 -8.02
C CYS A 44 3.71 -2.30 -7.36
N HIS A 45 4.02 -1.78 -6.17
CA HIS A 45 5.20 -2.21 -5.41
C HIS A 45 5.00 -3.56 -4.69
N ASN A 46 3.75 -3.99 -4.58
CA ASN A 46 3.33 -5.20 -3.89
C ASN A 46 2.50 -6.13 -4.80
N PRO A 47 3.05 -6.64 -5.92
CA PRO A 47 2.34 -7.55 -6.84
C PRO A 47 1.77 -8.80 -6.14
N GLU A 48 2.41 -9.26 -5.07
CA GLU A 48 1.95 -10.36 -4.22
C GLU A 48 0.60 -10.10 -3.55
N SER A 49 0.24 -8.82 -3.39
CA SER A 49 -1.02 -8.40 -2.79
C SER A 49 -2.20 -8.55 -3.75
N ILE A 50 -1.99 -8.59 -5.07
CA ILE A 50 -3.08 -8.54 -6.04
C ILE A 50 -3.93 -9.83 -5.98
N PRO A 51 -3.36 -11.05 -6.03
CA PRO A 51 -4.16 -12.26 -5.96
C PRO A 51 -4.78 -12.45 -4.58
N LYS A 52 -6.00 -13.00 -4.56
CA LYS A 52 -6.70 -13.35 -3.33
C LYS A 52 -6.01 -14.50 -2.57
N LYS A 53 -5.26 -15.35 -3.28
CA LYS A 53 -4.60 -16.52 -2.69
C LYS A 53 -3.21 -16.18 -2.13
N PRO A 54 -2.71 -16.96 -1.16
CA PRO A 54 -1.30 -16.93 -0.80
C PRO A 54 -0.40 -17.22 -2.02
N LEU A 55 0.84 -16.74 -1.97
CA LEU A 55 1.84 -16.96 -3.02
C LEU A 55 3.15 -17.41 -2.37
N LEU A 56 3.81 -18.38 -2.99
CA LEU A 56 5.13 -18.84 -2.60
C LEU A 56 6.18 -17.95 -3.28
N GLU A 57 7.20 -17.50 -2.57
CA GLU A 57 8.40 -16.93 -3.18
C GLU A 57 9.63 -17.77 -2.83
N TRP A 58 10.65 -17.65 -3.66
CA TRP A 58 11.95 -18.26 -3.44
C TRP A 58 13.05 -17.19 -3.38
N LEU A 59 13.76 -17.17 -2.24
CA LEU A 59 14.91 -16.32 -1.97
C LEU A 59 16.18 -17.08 -2.33
N SER A 60 16.66 -16.90 -3.55
CA SER A 60 17.82 -17.62 -4.10
C SER A 60 19.06 -17.54 -3.21
N HIS A 61 19.37 -16.35 -2.67
CA HIS A 61 20.53 -16.10 -1.80
C HIS A 61 20.51 -16.85 -0.46
N LYS A 62 19.34 -17.36 -0.02
CA LYS A 62 19.22 -18.20 1.18
C LYS A 62 19.22 -19.70 0.85
N CYS A 63 19.12 -20.07 -0.42
CA CYS A 63 18.94 -21.46 -0.81
C CYS A 63 20.26 -22.24 -0.73
N ILE A 64 20.27 -23.34 0.01
CA ILE A 64 21.44 -24.22 0.14
C ILE A 64 21.40 -25.42 -0.84
N GLY A 65 20.42 -25.47 -1.74
CA GLY A 65 20.32 -26.53 -2.76
C GLY A 65 20.04 -27.93 -2.23
N CYS A 66 19.49 -28.07 -1.02
CA CYS A 66 19.22 -29.37 -0.38
C CYS A 66 18.06 -30.16 -1.01
N LYS A 67 17.22 -29.51 -1.83
CA LYS A 67 16.10 -30.11 -2.57
C LYS A 67 14.96 -30.70 -1.73
N THR A 68 14.98 -30.56 -0.40
CA THR A 68 13.88 -30.96 0.49
C THR A 68 12.53 -30.42 0.04
N CYS A 69 12.47 -29.16 -0.40
CA CYS A 69 11.23 -28.57 -0.91
C CYS A 69 10.63 -29.31 -2.11
N VAL A 70 11.47 -29.86 -3.00
CA VAL A 70 11.04 -30.63 -4.18
C VAL A 70 10.47 -31.97 -3.73
N GLU A 71 11.13 -32.65 -2.80
CA GLU A 71 10.70 -33.94 -2.24
C GLU A 71 9.38 -33.81 -1.45
N THR A 72 9.22 -32.73 -0.69
CA THR A 72 8.00 -32.44 0.08
C THR A 72 6.82 -32.07 -0.82
N CYS A 73 7.05 -31.53 -2.02
CA CYS A 73 5.97 -30.99 -2.86
C CYS A 73 5.10 -32.09 -3.50
N LYS A 74 4.01 -32.48 -2.83
CA LYS A 74 3.03 -33.47 -3.32
C LYS A 74 2.37 -33.09 -4.66
N GLN A 75 2.33 -31.80 -5.00
CA GLN A 75 1.76 -31.31 -6.26
C GLN A 75 2.74 -31.43 -7.45
N GLY A 76 4.00 -31.75 -7.20
CA GLY A 76 5.04 -31.71 -8.24
C GLY A 76 5.19 -30.32 -8.87
N ALA A 77 4.96 -29.27 -8.07
CA ALA A 77 5.02 -27.88 -8.50
C ALA A 77 6.44 -27.29 -8.44
N LEU A 78 7.36 -27.94 -7.72
CA LEU A 78 8.73 -27.45 -7.52
C LEU A 78 9.71 -28.32 -8.31
N LYS A 79 10.63 -27.68 -9.05
CA LYS A 79 11.71 -28.35 -9.78
C LYS A 79 13.02 -27.61 -9.57
N PHE A 80 14.05 -28.30 -9.10
CA PHE A 80 15.39 -27.72 -9.00
C PHE A 80 16.18 -27.97 -10.29
N THR A 81 16.69 -26.90 -10.90
CA THR A 81 17.50 -26.90 -12.12
C THR A 81 18.90 -26.33 -11.85
N GLU A 82 19.74 -26.24 -12.88
CA GLU A 82 21.05 -25.57 -12.78
C GLU A 82 20.93 -24.07 -12.51
N GLU A 83 19.84 -23.44 -12.97
CA GLU A 83 19.56 -22.01 -12.80
C GLU A 83 18.89 -21.67 -11.46
N GLY A 84 18.34 -22.67 -10.76
CA GLY A 84 17.68 -22.47 -9.47
C GLY A 84 16.43 -23.30 -9.25
N LEU A 85 15.62 -22.89 -8.27
CA LEU A 85 14.33 -23.51 -8.01
C LEU A 85 13.26 -22.86 -8.90
N LEU A 86 12.63 -23.67 -9.76
CA LEU A 86 11.49 -23.25 -10.56
C LEU A 86 10.18 -23.62 -9.86
N ILE A 87 9.23 -22.68 -9.83
CA ILE A 87 7.91 -22.85 -9.25
C ILE A 87 6.88 -22.87 -10.39
N ASN A 88 6.27 -24.02 -10.65
CA ASN A 88 5.11 -24.08 -11.55
C ASN A 88 3.89 -23.47 -10.85
N ARG A 89 3.54 -22.24 -11.23
CA ARG A 89 2.46 -21.44 -10.64
C ARG A 89 1.06 -22.02 -10.86
N GLU A 90 0.87 -22.85 -11.89
CA GLU A 90 -0.39 -23.52 -12.17
C GLU A 90 -0.62 -24.73 -11.26
N LYS A 91 0.44 -25.47 -10.93
CA LYS A 91 0.41 -26.62 -10.02
C LYS A 91 0.51 -26.25 -8.55
N CYS A 92 1.16 -25.13 -8.24
CA CYS A 92 1.35 -24.70 -6.85
C CYS A 92 0.02 -24.25 -6.24
N ILE A 93 -0.47 -25.01 -5.26
CA ILE A 93 -1.67 -24.67 -4.48
C ILE A 93 -1.36 -23.81 -3.25
N SER A 94 -0.10 -23.41 -3.07
CA SER A 94 0.33 -22.55 -1.96
C SER A 94 0.01 -23.11 -0.57
N CYS A 95 0.17 -24.43 -0.39
CA CYS A 95 -0.09 -25.12 0.89
C CYS A 95 0.95 -24.83 1.99
N GLY A 96 2.13 -24.35 1.64
CA GLY A 96 3.17 -23.99 2.61
C GLY A 96 4.03 -25.14 3.14
N GLU A 97 3.71 -26.41 2.88
CA GLU A 97 4.51 -27.57 3.38
C GLU A 97 6.01 -27.44 3.03
N CYS A 98 6.33 -26.98 1.82
CA CYS A 98 7.72 -26.75 1.39
C CYS A 98 8.43 -25.60 2.12
N VAL A 99 7.68 -24.65 2.69
CA VAL A 99 8.22 -23.55 3.51
C VAL A 99 8.57 -24.06 4.90
N GLU A 100 7.68 -24.85 5.50
CA GLU A 100 7.88 -25.46 6.83
C GLU A 100 9.11 -26.38 6.84
N GLU A 101 9.31 -27.14 5.75
CA GLU A 101 10.43 -28.08 5.60
C GLU A 101 11.70 -27.43 5.03
N CYS A 102 11.74 -26.10 4.80
CA CYS A 102 12.92 -25.44 4.24
C CYS A 102 13.94 -25.11 5.35
N PRO A 103 15.06 -25.86 5.48
CA PRO A 103 15.98 -25.67 6.61
C PRO A 103 16.70 -24.32 6.59
N SER A 104 16.81 -23.68 5.42
CA SER A 104 17.48 -22.39 5.26
C SER A 104 16.52 -21.21 5.16
N THR A 105 15.20 -21.42 5.30
CA THR A 105 14.17 -20.36 5.17
C THR A 105 14.21 -19.64 3.82
N ALA A 106 14.65 -20.33 2.77
CA ALA A 106 14.72 -19.79 1.41
C ALA A 106 13.36 -19.74 0.70
N LEU A 107 12.35 -20.40 1.25
CA LEU A 107 10.97 -20.33 0.76
C LEU A 107 10.13 -19.54 1.73
N HIS A 108 9.24 -18.70 1.20
CA HIS A 108 8.39 -17.84 2.01
C HIS A 108 6.98 -17.75 1.42
N MET A 109 5.97 -17.70 2.29
CA MET A 109 4.57 -17.52 1.90
C MET A 109 4.14 -16.07 2.07
N PHE A 110 3.84 -15.39 0.97
CA PHE A 110 3.04 -14.17 1.01
C PHE A 110 1.58 -14.50 1.24
N GLY A 111 1.00 -13.97 2.31
CA GLY A 111 -0.40 -14.19 2.68
C GLY A 111 -0.51 -15.29 3.73
N LYS A 112 -0.40 -14.86 4.99
CA LYS A 112 -0.66 -15.66 6.17
C LYS A 112 -2.06 -15.35 6.68
N GLU A 113 -2.81 -16.38 7.06
CA GLU A 113 -4.04 -16.20 7.82
C GLU A 113 -3.70 -15.79 9.24
N TRP A 114 -4.35 -14.73 9.71
CA TRP A 114 -4.25 -14.25 11.07
C TRP A 114 -5.60 -14.28 11.75
N ASP A 115 -5.66 -14.92 12.92
CA ASP A 115 -6.77 -14.73 13.83
C ASP A 115 -6.75 -13.32 14.42
N LEU A 116 -7.93 -12.76 14.68
CA LEU A 116 -8.11 -11.39 15.17
C LEU A 116 -7.27 -11.08 16.42
N GLU A 117 -7.27 -11.99 17.39
CA GLU A 117 -6.55 -11.82 18.66
C GLU A 117 -5.03 -11.83 18.45
N ASP A 118 -4.54 -12.75 17.62
CA ASP A 118 -3.11 -12.88 17.35
C ASP A 118 -2.57 -11.67 16.59
N LEU A 119 -3.32 -11.16 15.61
CA LEU A 119 -2.93 -9.95 14.88
C LEU A 119 -2.91 -8.74 15.80
N PHE A 120 -3.93 -8.59 16.65
CA PHE A 120 -3.98 -7.51 17.63
C PHE A 120 -2.78 -7.59 18.58
N HIS A 121 -2.49 -8.75 19.16
CA HIS A 121 -1.32 -8.93 20.02
C HIS A 121 -0.01 -8.65 19.29
N GLU A 122 0.11 -8.97 18.00
CA GLU A 122 1.32 -8.67 17.23
C GLU A 122 1.54 -7.16 17.07
N VAL A 123 0.49 -6.40 16.72
CA VAL A 123 0.62 -4.94 16.55
C VAL A 123 0.68 -4.20 17.88
N ASP A 124 0.09 -4.75 18.95
CA ASP A 124 0.10 -4.12 20.28
C ASP A 124 1.48 -4.12 20.93
N LYS A 125 2.39 -4.98 20.48
CA LYS A 125 3.81 -4.98 20.90
C LYS A 125 4.48 -3.62 20.70
N ASP A 126 4.00 -2.82 19.75
CA ASP A 126 4.59 -1.53 19.41
C ASP A 126 3.88 -0.34 20.09
N ARG A 127 2.95 -0.59 21.04
CA ARG A 127 2.14 0.44 21.74
C ARG A 127 2.94 1.60 22.31
N VAL A 128 4.12 1.32 22.86
CA VAL A 128 4.99 2.37 23.44
C VAL A 128 5.43 3.38 22.38
N TYR A 129 5.68 2.93 21.14
CA TYR A 129 6.04 3.82 20.03
C TYR A 129 4.84 4.66 19.60
N TYR A 130 3.64 4.07 19.53
CA TYR A 130 2.41 4.81 19.21
C TYR A 130 2.18 5.94 20.22
N ALA A 131 2.24 5.61 21.52
CA ALA A 131 1.98 6.57 22.60
C ALA A 131 2.98 7.74 22.60
N LYS A 132 4.26 7.49 22.28
CA LYS A 132 5.29 8.55 22.23
C LYS A 132 5.21 9.43 20.99
N SER A 133 4.83 8.86 19.85
CA SER A 133 4.86 9.55 18.56
C SER A 133 3.51 10.12 18.12
N GLY A 134 2.41 9.77 18.81
CA GLY A 134 1.05 10.03 18.35
C GLY A 134 0.65 9.17 17.15
N GLY A 135 1.38 8.09 16.87
CA GLY A 135 1.09 7.15 15.80
C GLY A 135 0.09 6.07 16.20
N GLY A 136 0.17 4.89 15.56
CA GLY A 136 -0.82 3.84 15.75
C GLY A 136 -0.74 2.73 14.71
N VAL A 137 -1.89 2.21 14.30
CA VAL A 137 -1.96 1.12 13.31
C VAL A 137 -2.53 1.66 12.00
N THR A 138 -1.92 1.29 10.88
CA THR A 138 -2.50 1.52 9.54
C THR A 138 -2.88 0.18 8.94
N ILE A 139 -4.07 0.07 8.37
CA ILE A 139 -4.41 -1.07 7.54
C ILE A 139 -4.32 -0.66 6.07
N SER A 140 -3.48 -1.37 5.31
CA SER A 140 -3.11 -1.08 3.92
C SER A 140 -2.97 -2.41 3.15
N GLY A 141 -2.14 -2.46 2.11
CA GLY A 141 -1.77 -3.68 1.38
C GLY A 141 -2.25 -3.64 -0.05
N GLY A 142 -3.05 -4.64 -0.42
CA GLY A 142 -3.85 -4.60 -1.62
C GLY A 142 -5.00 -3.60 -1.41
N GLU A 143 -6.14 -4.09 -0.94
CA GLU A 143 -7.27 -3.23 -0.60
C GLU A 143 -7.99 -3.77 0.65
N PRO A 144 -7.83 -3.12 1.81
CA PRO A 144 -8.44 -3.58 3.07
C PRO A 144 -9.95 -3.81 2.98
N THR A 145 -10.68 -3.00 2.19
CA THR A 145 -12.14 -3.12 2.07
C THR A 145 -12.61 -4.43 1.43
N LEU A 146 -11.73 -5.19 0.74
CA LEU A 146 -12.05 -6.52 0.22
C LEU A 146 -12.13 -7.61 1.31
N GLN A 147 -11.64 -7.31 2.51
CA GLN A 147 -11.73 -8.17 3.70
C GLN A 147 -12.52 -7.47 4.83
N SER A 148 -13.59 -6.75 4.47
CA SER A 148 -14.28 -5.78 5.31
C SER A 148 -14.74 -6.29 6.68
N GLU A 149 -15.15 -7.56 6.79
CA GLU A 149 -15.63 -8.16 8.03
C GLU A 149 -14.51 -8.29 9.05
N PHE A 150 -13.34 -8.77 8.63
CA PHE A 150 -12.17 -8.88 9.49
C PHE A 150 -11.61 -7.49 9.83
N VAL A 151 -11.50 -6.62 8.82
CA VAL A 151 -11.00 -5.25 9.00
C VAL A 151 -11.86 -4.46 9.98
N TYR A 152 -13.19 -4.61 9.94
CA TYR A 152 -14.10 -4.01 10.90
C TYR A 152 -13.80 -4.44 12.34
N GLU A 153 -13.71 -5.75 12.58
CA GLU A 153 -13.46 -6.29 13.93
C GLU A 153 -12.07 -5.86 14.45
N PHE A 154 -11.07 -5.85 13.56
CA PHE A 154 -9.71 -5.43 13.88
C PHE A 154 -9.63 -3.94 14.23
N LEU A 155 -10.17 -3.06 13.39
CA LEU A 155 -10.19 -1.62 13.65
C LEU A 155 -10.96 -1.29 14.94
N ARG A 156 -12.11 -1.93 15.17
CA ARG A 156 -12.86 -1.79 16.43
C ARG A 156 -12.00 -2.21 17.62
N LYS A 157 -11.34 -3.38 17.55
CA LYS A 157 -10.50 -3.88 18.63
C LYS A 157 -9.32 -2.94 18.93
N CYS A 158 -8.65 -2.42 17.91
CA CYS A 158 -7.61 -1.39 18.08
C CYS A 158 -8.18 -0.16 18.79
N LYS A 159 -9.36 0.31 18.38
CA LYS A 159 -10.02 1.47 18.97
C LYS A 159 -10.45 1.28 20.42
N ASP A 160 -11.07 0.15 20.74
CA ASP A 160 -11.49 -0.21 22.10
C ASP A 160 -10.28 -0.27 23.05
N ASN A 161 -9.09 -0.51 22.51
CA ASN A 161 -7.82 -0.54 23.25
C ASN A 161 -7.01 0.77 23.10
N GLY A 162 -7.64 1.87 22.67
CA GLY A 162 -7.04 3.20 22.63
C GLY A 162 -5.92 3.39 21.59
N ILE A 163 -5.83 2.53 20.58
CA ILE A 163 -4.86 2.65 19.48
C ILE A 163 -5.47 3.55 18.39
N ASN A 164 -4.72 4.55 17.91
CA ASN A 164 -5.11 5.36 16.76
C ASN A 164 -5.07 4.52 15.48
N THR A 165 -6.07 4.68 14.61
CA THR A 165 -6.25 3.83 13.43
C THR A 165 -6.29 4.64 12.15
N ALA A 166 -5.61 4.13 11.11
CA ALA A 166 -5.67 4.67 9.77
C ALA A 166 -6.13 3.59 8.77
N LEU A 167 -6.94 3.99 7.79
CA LEU A 167 -7.35 3.17 6.65
C LEU A 167 -6.67 3.72 5.40
N ASP A 168 -5.82 2.92 4.79
CA ASP A 168 -5.18 3.21 3.50
C ASP A 168 -5.87 2.41 2.39
N THR A 169 -6.51 3.12 1.47
CA THR A 169 -7.46 2.53 0.52
C THR A 169 -7.32 3.16 -0.86
N CYS A 170 -7.51 2.33 -1.88
CA CYS A 170 -7.61 2.79 -3.27
C CYS A 170 -8.97 3.44 -3.59
N GLY A 171 -9.92 3.46 -2.65
CA GLY A 171 -11.24 4.06 -2.86
C GLY A 171 -12.22 3.19 -3.65
N TYR A 172 -11.81 2.02 -4.15
CA TYR A 172 -12.64 1.17 -5.00
C TYR A 172 -13.45 0.14 -4.19
N ALA A 173 -14.43 0.63 -3.42
CA ALA A 173 -15.33 -0.21 -2.64
C ALA A 173 -16.79 0.25 -2.77
N ARG A 174 -17.71 -0.57 -2.26
CA ARG A 174 -19.10 -0.12 -2.06
C ARG A 174 -19.15 0.82 -0.86
N LYS A 175 -19.95 1.88 -0.95
CA LYS A 175 -20.11 2.91 0.08
C LYS A 175 -20.43 2.33 1.47
N GLU A 176 -21.27 1.29 1.53
CA GLU A 176 -21.72 0.68 2.78
C GLU A 176 -20.55 0.04 3.56
N ILE A 177 -19.48 -0.35 2.86
CA ILE A 177 -18.26 -0.85 3.51
C ILE A 177 -17.59 0.30 4.27
N TYR A 178 -17.44 1.47 3.66
CA TYR A 178 -16.87 2.62 4.36
C TYR A 178 -17.76 3.07 5.52
N GLU A 179 -19.08 3.15 5.35
CA GLU A 179 -20.03 3.47 6.44
C GLU A 179 -19.84 2.55 7.66
N LYS A 180 -19.54 1.27 7.42
CA LYS A 180 -19.26 0.30 8.48
C LYS A 180 -17.89 0.50 9.15
N LEU A 181 -16.84 0.84 8.39
CA LEU A 181 -15.46 0.91 8.88
C LEU A 181 -15.13 2.25 9.55
N LEU A 182 -15.57 3.37 8.97
CA LEU A 182 -15.13 4.71 9.35
C LEU A 182 -15.41 5.15 10.80
N PRO A 183 -16.43 4.63 11.52
CA PRO A 183 -16.55 4.90 12.95
C PRO A 183 -15.28 4.56 13.75
N TYR A 184 -14.51 3.57 13.28
CA TYR A 184 -13.29 3.07 13.92
C TYR A 184 -12.00 3.52 13.21
N VAL A 185 -12.08 4.53 12.34
CA VAL A 185 -10.93 5.11 11.62
C VAL A 185 -10.74 6.54 12.09
N ASP A 186 -9.51 6.94 12.38
CA ASP A 186 -9.15 8.34 12.68
C ASP A 186 -8.64 9.09 11.45
N LEU A 187 -7.90 8.38 10.60
CA LEU A 187 -7.27 8.91 9.41
C LEU A 187 -7.60 8.04 8.19
N ILE A 188 -8.09 8.69 7.15
CA ILE A 188 -8.30 8.09 5.84
C ILE A 188 -7.13 8.53 4.95
N LEU A 189 -6.38 7.56 4.45
CA LEU A 189 -5.40 7.74 3.38
C LEU A 189 -6.07 7.25 2.10
N LEU A 190 -6.40 8.16 1.19
CA LEU A 190 -7.14 7.86 -0.02
C LEU A 190 -6.27 8.10 -1.25
N ASP A 191 -6.06 7.05 -2.05
CA ASP A 191 -5.36 7.20 -3.32
C ASP A 191 -6.26 7.81 -4.39
N ILE A 192 -5.79 8.89 -5.02
CA ILE A 192 -6.28 9.37 -6.31
C ILE A 192 -5.09 9.36 -7.26
N LYS A 193 -5.06 8.37 -8.15
CA LYS A 193 -3.86 8.01 -8.93
C LYS A 193 -3.80 8.76 -10.26
N GLU A 194 -4.92 8.76 -10.98
CA GLU A 194 -5.11 9.37 -12.29
C GLU A 194 -6.53 9.95 -12.33
N ILE A 195 -6.69 11.18 -12.82
CA ILE A 195 -7.97 11.88 -12.86
C ILE A 195 -8.80 11.50 -14.11
N ASP A 196 -8.13 11.20 -15.22
CA ASP A 196 -8.79 10.73 -16.44
C ASP A 196 -9.22 9.26 -16.29
N SER A 197 -10.51 8.99 -16.48
CA SER A 197 -11.07 7.66 -16.25
C SER A 197 -10.56 6.59 -17.21
N GLU A 198 -10.27 6.94 -18.46
CA GLU A 198 -9.75 6.00 -19.46
C GLU A 198 -8.27 5.69 -19.18
N LYS A 199 -7.45 6.71 -18.91
CA LYS A 199 -6.05 6.51 -18.49
C LYS A 199 -5.98 5.71 -17.18
N HIS A 200 -6.85 6.01 -16.20
CA HIS A 200 -6.88 5.26 -14.95
C HIS A 200 -7.21 3.77 -15.19
N LYS A 201 -8.16 3.49 -16.09
CA LYS A 201 -8.52 2.12 -16.47
C LYS A 201 -7.40 1.41 -17.21
N GLU A 202 -6.71 2.11 -18.11
CA GLU A 202 -5.51 1.58 -18.78
C GLU A 202 -4.42 1.23 -17.76
N PHE A 203 -4.14 2.13 -16.83
CA PHE A 203 -3.00 2.01 -15.91
C PHE A 203 -3.25 1.09 -14.71
N THR A 204 -4.51 0.88 -14.33
CA THR A 204 -4.88 0.15 -13.11
C THR A 204 -5.89 -0.97 -13.32
N GLY A 205 -6.44 -1.10 -14.53
CA GLY A 205 -7.43 -2.12 -14.88
C GLY A 205 -8.89 -1.77 -14.55
N VAL A 206 -9.18 -0.64 -13.88
CA VAL A 206 -10.55 -0.21 -13.55
C VAL A 206 -10.73 1.30 -13.73
N SER A 207 -11.94 1.77 -14.02
CA SER A 207 -12.24 3.21 -14.05
C SER A 207 -12.20 3.82 -12.63
N ASN A 208 -11.79 5.09 -12.52
CA ASN A 208 -11.77 5.85 -11.28
C ASN A 208 -13.15 6.44 -10.90
N GLU A 209 -14.19 6.33 -11.72
CA GLU A 209 -15.49 6.99 -11.47
C GLU A 209 -16.02 6.72 -10.06
N LYS A 210 -16.02 5.45 -9.65
CA LYS A 210 -16.42 5.03 -8.30
C LYS A 210 -15.49 5.55 -7.21
N ILE A 211 -14.19 5.61 -7.50
CA ILE A 211 -13.17 6.14 -6.57
C ILE A 211 -13.44 7.62 -6.32
N LEU A 212 -13.69 8.39 -7.38
CA LEU A 212 -14.00 9.82 -7.29
C LEU A 212 -15.36 10.06 -6.63
N GLU A 213 -16.37 9.24 -6.90
CA GLU A 213 -17.67 9.29 -6.20
C GLU A 213 -17.48 9.04 -4.69
N ASN A 214 -16.75 7.99 -4.33
CA ASN A 214 -16.42 7.69 -2.95
C ASN A 214 -15.60 8.80 -2.30
N ALA A 215 -14.64 9.41 -3.02
CA ALA A 215 -13.85 10.52 -2.50
C ALA A 215 -14.72 11.71 -2.06
N LYS A 216 -15.72 12.09 -2.87
CA LYS A 216 -16.68 13.15 -2.52
C LYS A 216 -17.46 12.82 -1.26
N TRP A 217 -17.90 11.57 -1.13
CA TRP A 217 -18.62 11.12 0.06
C TRP A 217 -17.71 11.05 1.30
N LEU A 218 -16.51 10.51 1.16
CA LEU A 218 -15.50 10.38 2.22
C LEU A 218 -15.10 11.76 2.77
N ALA A 219 -14.91 12.76 1.91
CA ALA A 219 -14.62 14.12 2.33
C ALA A 219 -15.74 14.70 3.22
N LYS A 220 -16.99 14.58 2.79
CA LYS A 220 -18.16 15.03 3.57
C LYS A 220 -18.29 14.28 4.89
N TYR A 221 -18.11 12.96 4.88
CA TYR A 221 -18.14 12.16 6.10
C TYR A 221 -17.02 12.60 7.06
N ALA A 222 -15.81 12.77 6.55
CA ALA A 222 -14.66 13.16 7.36
C ALA A 222 -14.88 14.51 8.05
N GLN A 223 -15.41 15.50 7.32
CA GLN A 223 -15.78 16.80 7.89
C GLN A 223 -16.89 16.68 8.94
N GLN A 224 -17.95 15.90 8.69
CA GLN A 224 -19.09 15.75 9.61
C GLN A 224 -18.73 15.04 10.91
N HIS A 225 -17.72 14.17 10.88
CA HIS A 225 -17.34 13.30 11.99
C HIS A 225 -15.95 13.60 12.56
N ASP A 226 -15.38 14.76 12.24
CA ASP A 226 -14.05 15.21 12.70
C ASP A 226 -12.95 14.15 12.46
N LYS A 227 -12.93 13.58 11.25
CA LYS A 227 -11.92 12.62 10.81
C LYS A 227 -10.91 13.30 9.89
N LYS A 228 -9.68 12.80 9.92
CA LYS A 228 -8.64 13.27 9.01
C LYS A 228 -8.76 12.56 7.67
N LEU A 229 -8.57 13.31 6.59
CA LEU A 229 -8.52 12.79 5.23
C LEU A 229 -7.29 13.34 4.51
N TRP A 230 -6.42 12.45 4.05
CA TRP A 230 -5.29 12.77 3.19
C TRP A 230 -5.50 12.14 1.82
N ILE A 231 -5.21 12.90 0.76
CA ILE A 231 -5.14 12.37 -0.59
C ILE A 231 -3.70 11.97 -0.89
N ARG A 232 -3.51 10.86 -1.60
CA ARG A 232 -2.20 10.37 -2.03
C ARG A 232 -2.20 10.15 -3.54
N THR A 233 -1.14 10.60 -4.20
CA THR A 233 -0.96 10.45 -5.64
C THR A 233 0.45 9.96 -5.92
N PRO A 234 0.63 8.73 -6.43
CA PRO A 234 1.93 8.29 -6.89
C PRO A 234 2.36 9.12 -8.11
N LEU A 235 3.61 9.55 -8.17
CA LEU A 235 4.24 10.20 -9.31
C LEU A 235 5.05 9.17 -10.09
N ILE A 236 4.43 8.57 -11.09
CA ILE A 236 5.05 7.56 -11.94
C ILE A 236 5.39 8.17 -13.30
N PRO A 237 6.67 8.16 -13.72
CA PRO A 237 7.09 8.71 -15.01
C PRO A 237 6.27 8.12 -16.18
N ASN A 238 5.79 8.98 -17.08
CA ASN A 238 4.95 8.63 -18.25
C ASN A 238 3.52 8.12 -17.94
N TYR A 239 3.15 8.00 -16.67
CA TYR A 239 1.79 7.64 -16.27
C TYR A 239 1.17 8.81 -15.50
N THR A 240 1.25 8.79 -14.18
CA THR A 240 0.56 9.73 -13.30
C THR A 240 1.37 11.00 -13.02
N ALA A 241 2.68 11.02 -13.31
CA ALA A 241 3.54 12.19 -13.14
C ALA A 241 3.44 13.18 -14.32
N THR A 242 2.23 13.64 -14.63
CA THR A 242 1.96 14.60 -15.71
C THR A 242 1.34 15.88 -15.17
N GLU A 243 1.60 17.01 -15.82
CA GLU A 243 1.01 18.30 -15.42
C GLU A 243 -0.52 18.24 -15.46
N GLU A 244 -1.09 17.63 -16.50
CA GLU A 244 -2.53 17.46 -16.69
C GLU A 244 -3.17 16.70 -15.52
N ASN A 245 -2.59 15.57 -15.13
CA ASN A 245 -3.12 14.77 -14.04
C ASN A 245 -3.04 15.54 -12.70
N ILE A 246 -1.88 16.14 -12.40
CA ILE A 246 -1.71 16.89 -11.15
C ILE A 246 -2.62 18.12 -11.10
N GLU A 247 -2.74 18.88 -12.19
CA GLU A 247 -3.67 20.00 -12.21
C GLU A 247 -5.13 19.54 -12.06
N GLY A 248 -5.50 18.44 -12.70
CA GLY A 248 -6.85 17.85 -12.62
C GLY A 248 -7.20 17.34 -11.23
N ILE A 249 -6.29 16.61 -10.57
CA ILE A 249 -6.50 16.16 -9.18
C ILE A 249 -6.59 17.36 -8.23
N GLY A 250 -5.73 18.37 -8.39
CA GLY A 250 -5.80 19.56 -7.54
C GLY A 250 -7.11 20.33 -7.70
N LYS A 251 -7.59 20.50 -8.93
CA LYS A 251 -8.92 21.07 -9.22
C LYS A 251 -10.05 20.23 -8.61
N PHE A 252 -9.95 18.90 -8.70
CA PHE A 252 -10.92 18.00 -8.07
C PHE A 252 -10.95 18.16 -6.55
N ILE A 253 -9.78 18.22 -5.88
CA ILE A 253 -9.69 18.42 -4.43
C ILE A 253 -10.34 19.76 -4.03
N VAL A 254 -10.06 20.85 -4.76
CA VAL A 254 -10.57 22.17 -4.41
C VAL A 254 -12.07 22.28 -4.69
N ASN A 255 -12.53 21.84 -5.86
CA ASN A 255 -13.88 22.12 -6.35
C ASN A 255 -14.90 21.04 -5.98
N GLU A 256 -14.47 19.78 -5.90
CA GLU A 256 -15.38 18.63 -5.68
C GLU A 256 -15.30 18.07 -4.27
N LEU A 257 -14.18 18.29 -3.58
CA LEU A 257 -13.99 17.90 -2.17
C LEU A 257 -14.00 19.11 -1.23
N ASP A 258 -14.40 20.29 -1.70
CA ASP A 258 -14.44 21.56 -0.94
C ASP A 258 -13.13 21.91 -0.23
N ASN A 259 -11.99 21.43 -0.76
CA ASN A 259 -10.66 21.54 -0.15
C ASN A 259 -10.64 21.00 1.30
N ILE A 260 -11.50 20.01 1.61
CA ILE A 260 -11.61 19.36 2.92
C ILE A 260 -10.36 18.55 3.29
N PRO A 261 -9.72 17.78 2.38
CA PRO A 261 -8.52 17.03 2.74
C PRO A 261 -7.45 17.91 3.42
N GLU A 262 -6.91 17.44 4.54
CA GLU A 262 -5.91 18.18 5.33
C GLU A 262 -4.53 18.23 4.65
N ARG A 263 -4.30 17.29 3.74
CA ARG A 263 -3.00 17.05 3.11
C ARG A 263 -3.19 16.32 1.78
N TRP A 264 -2.38 16.68 0.80
CA TRP A 264 -2.22 15.94 -0.45
C TRP A 264 -0.74 15.55 -0.63
N ASP A 265 -0.46 14.26 -0.59
CA ASP A 265 0.87 13.68 -0.74
C ASP A 265 1.15 13.26 -2.18
N LEU A 266 2.21 13.84 -2.76
CA LEU A 266 2.80 13.41 -4.03
C LEU A 266 3.94 12.42 -3.73
N LEU A 267 3.76 11.15 -4.09
CA LEU A 267 4.67 10.07 -3.69
C LEU A 267 5.57 9.67 -4.87
N THR A 268 6.89 9.86 -4.76
CA THR A 268 7.79 9.60 -5.88
C THR A 268 7.97 8.10 -6.14
N PHE A 269 8.01 7.73 -7.43
CA PHE A 269 8.27 6.37 -7.85
C PHE A 269 9.70 5.92 -7.54
N ASN A 270 9.85 4.64 -7.21
CA ASN A 270 11.12 3.93 -7.27
C ASN A 270 10.89 2.48 -7.73
N ASN A 271 11.91 1.88 -8.34
CA ASN A 271 11.86 0.55 -8.90
C ASN A 271 12.44 -0.54 -7.95
N LEU A 272 12.53 -0.27 -6.64
CA LEU A 272 13.15 -1.19 -5.68
C LEU A 272 12.37 -2.51 -5.50
N CYS A 273 11.13 -2.58 -5.98
CA CYS A 273 10.35 -3.82 -5.98
C CYS A 273 10.62 -4.74 -7.18
N ALA A 274 11.52 -4.39 -8.10
CA ALA A 274 11.81 -5.19 -9.31
C ALA A 274 12.16 -6.66 -8.98
N ASP A 275 13.06 -6.88 -8.02
CA ASP A 275 13.43 -8.23 -7.56
C ASP A 275 12.22 -9.03 -7.05
N LYS A 276 11.16 -8.35 -6.56
CA LYS A 276 9.94 -9.02 -6.09
C LYS A 276 9.13 -9.57 -7.26
N TYR A 277 9.07 -8.85 -8.39
CA TYR A 277 8.45 -9.35 -9.61
C TYR A 277 9.20 -10.57 -10.15
N GLU A 278 10.54 -10.51 -10.18
CA GLU A 278 11.38 -11.64 -10.60
C GLU A 278 11.11 -12.90 -9.74
N ARG A 279 11.09 -12.76 -8.40
CA ARG A 279 10.80 -13.89 -7.49
C ARG A 279 9.38 -14.45 -7.58
N LEU A 280 8.46 -13.71 -8.20
CA LEU A 280 7.09 -14.12 -8.46
C LEU A 280 6.88 -14.63 -9.89
N ASP A 281 7.95 -14.74 -10.68
CA ASP A 281 7.92 -15.10 -12.11
C ASP A 281 7.01 -14.15 -12.92
N LEU A 282 7.09 -12.85 -12.62
CA LEU A 282 6.35 -11.79 -13.29
C LEU A 282 7.29 -10.84 -14.03
N GLU A 283 6.94 -10.48 -15.25
CA GLU A 283 7.59 -9.39 -15.97
C GLU A 283 7.06 -8.04 -15.47
N TRP A 284 7.95 -7.04 -15.38
CA TRP A 284 7.58 -5.70 -14.96
C TRP A 284 8.27 -4.62 -15.79
N ASP A 285 7.48 -3.93 -16.60
CA ASP A 285 7.98 -2.94 -17.56
C ASP A 285 8.70 -1.75 -16.91
N LEU A 286 8.41 -1.48 -15.63
CA LEU A 286 9.01 -0.35 -14.90
C LEU A 286 10.30 -0.72 -14.16
N ALA A 287 10.78 -1.98 -14.26
CA ALA A 287 12.00 -2.42 -13.60
C ALA A 287 13.22 -1.56 -13.98
N GLY A 288 13.29 -1.08 -15.23
CA GLY A 288 14.37 -0.22 -15.72
C GLY A 288 14.12 1.29 -15.62
N VAL A 289 12.96 1.73 -15.12
CA VAL A 289 12.60 3.15 -15.11
C VAL A 289 13.38 3.88 -14.01
N PRO A 290 14.13 4.94 -14.34
CA PRO A 290 14.94 5.66 -13.36
C PRO A 290 14.07 6.48 -12.39
N LEU A 291 14.63 6.78 -11.22
CA LEU A 291 14.07 7.79 -10.30
C LEU A 291 13.91 9.14 -11.01
N MET A 292 12.81 9.83 -10.72
CA MET A 292 12.60 11.21 -11.16
C MET A 292 13.67 12.13 -10.55
N LYS A 293 14.05 13.17 -11.30
CA LYS A 293 14.91 14.23 -10.77
C LYS A 293 14.10 15.10 -9.82
N GLU A 294 14.76 15.63 -8.81
CA GLU A 294 14.13 16.54 -7.84
C GLU A 294 13.48 17.75 -8.54
N LYS A 295 14.13 18.31 -9.57
CA LYS A 295 13.57 19.42 -10.36
C LYS A 295 12.23 19.09 -11.03
N GLU A 296 12.05 17.85 -11.50
CA GLU A 296 10.80 17.39 -12.12
C GLU A 296 9.68 17.28 -11.09
N ILE A 297 10.01 16.79 -9.89
CA ILE A 297 9.06 16.68 -8.77
C ILE A 297 8.69 18.06 -8.25
N LEU A 298 9.65 18.96 -8.06
CA LEU A 298 9.40 20.34 -7.62
C LEU A 298 8.52 21.11 -8.62
N HIS A 299 8.68 20.84 -9.92
CA HIS A 299 7.81 21.40 -10.95
C HIS A 299 6.36 20.95 -10.78
N LEU A 300 6.11 19.64 -10.63
CA LEU A 300 4.76 19.10 -10.38
C LEU A 300 4.18 19.58 -9.04
N TYR A 301 5.01 19.68 -8.01
CA TYR A 301 4.65 20.21 -6.70
C TYR A 301 4.16 21.67 -6.78
N GLU A 302 4.85 22.52 -7.56
CA GLU A 302 4.42 23.90 -7.77
C GLU A 302 3.12 24.00 -8.60
N ILE A 303 2.90 23.08 -9.54
CA ILE A 303 1.60 22.97 -10.24
C ILE A 303 0.50 22.62 -9.23
N ALA A 304 0.70 21.59 -8.41
CA ALA A 304 -0.25 21.19 -7.38
C ALA A 304 -0.60 22.36 -6.44
N LYS A 305 0.38 23.14 -5.98
CA LYS A 305 0.13 24.33 -5.15
C LYS A 305 -0.67 25.41 -5.85
N LYS A 306 -0.42 25.66 -7.14
CA LYS A 306 -1.16 26.67 -7.92
C LYS A 306 -2.65 26.35 -8.08
N THR A 307 -3.06 25.10 -7.88
CA THR A 307 -4.48 24.72 -7.91
C THR A 307 -5.28 25.25 -6.71
N GLY A 308 -4.61 25.63 -5.60
CA GLY A 308 -5.25 26.14 -4.39
C GLY A 308 -5.49 25.11 -3.28
N VAL A 309 -4.95 23.89 -3.42
CA VAL A 309 -4.97 22.89 -2.35
C VAL A 309 -4.21 23.39 -1.13
N LYS A 310 -4.81 23.28 0.07
CA LYS A 310 -4.31 23.89 1.33
C LYS A 310 -2.89 23.46 1.70
N ASN A 311 -2.59 22.18 1.55
CA ASN A 311 -1.36 21.58 2.04
C ASN A 311 -0.93 20.46 1.10
N VAL A 312 -0.02 20.78 0.20
CA VAL A 312 0.63 19.81 -0.68
C VAL A 312 1.95 19.43 -0.03
N GLN A 313 2.29 18.14 -0.08
CA GLN A 313 3.55 17.59 0.38
C GLN A 313 4.07 16.63 -0.68
N TRP A 314 5.37 16.36 -0.68
CA TRP A 314 5.95 15.30 -1.51
C TRP A 314 7.01 14.53 -0.72
N SER A 315 7.13 13.23 -1.00
CA SER A 315 8.14 12.37 -0.37
C SER A 315 8.60 11.26 -1.31
N GLY A 316 9.74 10.66 -0.97
CA GLY A 316 10.33 9.54 -1.69
C GLY A 316 11.68 9.86 -2.31
N LEU A 317 12.30 8.84 -2.91
CA LEU A 317 13.64 8.93 -3.47
C LEU A 317 13.67 9.75 -4.76
N THR A 318 14.75 10.49 -4.96
CA THR A 318 15.01 11.26 -6.17
C THR A 318 16.39 10.91 -6.74
N LYS A 319 16.57 11.13 -8.04
CA LYS A 319 17.88 11.03 -8.67
C LYS A 319 18.71 12.26 -8.31
N SER A 320 19.83 12.08 -7.59
CA SER A 320 20.80 13.15 -7.37
C SER A 320 21.25 13.73 -8.70
N GLU A 321 21.10 15.03 -8.86
CA GLU A 321 21.88 15.77 -9.85
C GLU A 321 23.33 15.72 -9.34
N LYS A 322 24.28 15.21 -10.13
CA LYS A 322 25.68 15.42 -9.78
C LYS A 322 25.87 16.94 -9.77
N ILE A 323 26.14 17.50 -8.60
CA ILE A 323 26.65 18.86 -8.49
C ILE A 323 27.93 18.87 -9.30
N ASP A 324 27.93 19.60 -10.41
CA ASP A 324 29.17 19.96 -11.09
C ASP A 324 30.02 20.72 -10.05
N GLU A 325 31.20 20.19 -9.69
CA GLU A 325 32.09 20.67 -8.62
C GLU A 325 32.71 22.05 -8.94
N SER A 326 31.95 22.96 -9.54
CA SER A 326 32.36 24.32 -9.92
C SER A 326 31.57 25.43 -9.22
N SER A 327 30.55 25.13 -8.40
CA SER A 327 29.85 26.16 -7.62
C SER A 327 29.86 25.84 -6.12
N LYS A 328 30.60 26.65 -5.38
CA LYS A 328 30.88 26.54 -3.95
C LYS A 328 29.60 26.54 -3.11
N LEU A 329 29.60 25.67 -2.10
CA LEU A 329 28.65 25.62 -1.01
C LEU A 329 28.56 26.98 -0.29
N ASP A 330 27.34 27.45 -0.07
CA ASP A 330 27.00 28.22 1.12
C ASP A 330 25.60 27.80 1.63
N ASN A 331 25.63 27.13 2.79
CA ASN A 331 24.58 27.02 3.81
C ASN A 331 23.15 26.61 3.37
N ILE A 332 22.89 25.29 3.39
CA ILE A 332 21.53 24.77 3.65
C ILE A 332 21.55 24.10 5.02
N LYS A 333 20.92 24.75 6.00
CA LYS A 333 20.53 24.12 7.28
C LYS A 333 19.37 23.19 6.99
N LEU A 334 19.55 21.90 7.27
CA LEU A 334 18.45 20.94 7.37
C LEU A 334 17.53 21.36 8.53
N PRO A 335 16.19 21.36 8.37
CA PRO A 335 15.29 21.56 9.48
C PRO A 335 15.42 20.40 10.48
N SER A 336 15.59 20.76 11.75
CA SER A 336 15.70 19.83 12.87
C SER A 336 14.40 19.06 13.11
N CYS A 337 14.56 17.80 13.52
CA CYS A 337 13.57 16.76 13.83
C CYS A 337 12.29 17.19 14.54
#